data_AF-A0A7V0P7N4-F1
#
_entry.id   AF-A0A7V0P7N4-F1
#
_cell.length_a   1.000
_cell.length_b   1.000
_cell.length_c   1.000
_cell.angle_alpha   90.00
_cell.angle_beta   90.00
_cell.angle_gamma   90.00
#
_symmetry.space_group_name_H-M   'P 1'
#
loop_
_entity.id
_entity.type
_entity.pdbx_description
1 polymer ?
#
loop_
_entity_poly.entity_id
_entity_poly.type
_entity_poly.pdbx_seq_one_letter_code
_entity_poly.pdbx_strand_id
1 'polypeptide(L)'
;MLRQYIFILWTRNGWIIWIKNAVKNLLLRVKTKVYFIRAVEGRRDEVKRKLFSLIQQSQILNFIPVKSSAVIKMHFGEEGNTGFVKPQYVKVIVDEIKKRESTVLLADTNTLYKGRRTNSKDHMELAEEHGFTPEIAGAEVFIPDDRKEENFKEVVVDGEYIKKAK
;
A
#
# COMPACT_ATOMS: atom_id res chain seq x y z
N MET A 1 -5.54 -8.63 -19.83
CA MET A 1 -5.22 -7.29 -19.28
C MET A 1 -4.19 -7.47 -18.16
N LEU A 2 -2.93 -7.07 -18.37
CA LEU A 2 -1.84 -7.25 -17.39
C LEU A 2 -2.09 -6.33 -16.18
N ARG A 3 -2.52 -6.91 -15.05
CA ARG A 3 -2.59 -6.20 -13.77
C ARG A 3 -1.18 -5.99 -13.26
N GLN A 4 -0.74 -4.73 -13.17
CA GLN A 4 0.55 -4.38 -12.56
C GLN A 4 0.33 -4.15 -11.07
N TYR A 5 1.09 -4.87 -10.24
CA TYR A 5 1.03 -4.77 -8.79
C TYR A 5 2.27 -4.04 -8.27
N ILE A 6 2.09 -3.14 -7.31
CA ILE A 6 3.16 -2.55 -6.50
C ILE A 6 3.14 -3.22 -5.13
N PHE A 7 4.31 -3.59 -4.63
CA PHE A 7 4.51 -3.88 -3.21
C PHE A 7 5.43 -2.81 -2.61
N ILE A 8 4.96 -2.21 -1.52
CA ILE A 8 5.76 -1.31 -0.67
C ILE A 8 6.04 -2.08 0.62
N LEU A 9 7.32 -2.37 0.89
CA LEU A 9 7.74 -2.97 2.16
C LEU A 9 8.45 -1.93 3.02
N TRP A 10 8.06 -1.82 4.29
CA TRP A 10 8.80 -1.09 5.32
C TRP A 10 9.48 -2.09 6.25
N THR A 11 10.78 -1.93 6.49
CA THR A 11 11.49 -2.76 7.47
C THR A 11 11.78 -1.97 8.74
N ARG A 12 11.84 -2.64 9.89
CA ARG A 12 12.13 -2.05 11.22
C ARG A 12 13.43 -1.22 11.29
N ASN A 13 14.31 -1.33 10.30
CA ASN A 13 15.59 -0.62 10.22
C ASN A 13 15.56 0.61 9.29
N GLY A 14 14.38 1.14 8.95
CA GLY A 14 14.25 2.43 8.25
C GLY A 14 14.41 2.37 6.73
N TRP A 15 14.16 1.21 6.10
CA TRP A 15 14.21 1.05 4.65
C TRP A 15 12.81 1.04 4.03
N ILE A 16 12.64 1.82 2.96
CA ILE A 16 11.52 1.72 2.03
C ILE A 16 11.98 0.86 0.85
N ILE A 17 11.38 -0.31 0.64
CA ILE A 17 11.65 -1.18 -0.50
C ILE A 17 10.48 -1.09 -1.48
N TRP A 18 10.77 -0.75 -2.74
CA TRP A 18 9.80 -0.62 -3.83
C TRP A 18 10.15 -1.59 -4.95
N ILE A 19 9.21 -2.47 -5.33
CA ILE A 19 9.43 -3.44 -6.40
C ILE A 19 8.34 -3.29 -7.48
N LYS A 20 8.78 -2.97 -8.70
CA LYS A 20 7.98 -3.07 -9.93
C LYS A 20 8.04 -4.52 -10.45
N ASN A 21 6.90 -5.07 -10.85
CA ASN A 21 6.83 -6.39 -11.52
C ASN A 21 7.44 -7.57 -10.73
N ALA A 22 7.31 -7.57 -9.40
CA ALA A 22 7.93 -8.56 -8.51
C ALA A 22 7.71 -10.02 -8.95
N VAL A 23 6.46 -10.39 -9.24
CA VAL A 23 6.09 -11.77 -9.63
C VAL A 23 6.67 -12.17 -10.99
N LYS A 24 6.61 -11.27 -11.98
CA LYS A 24 7.13 -11.52 -13.33
C LYS A 24 8.65 -11.60 -13.34
N ASN A 25 9.32 -10.75 -12.56
CA ASN A 25 10.79 -10.74 -12.45
C ASN A 25 11.33 -11.91 -11.62
N LEU A 26 10.58 -12.39 -10.62
CA LEU A 26 10.91 -13.58 -9.84
C LEU A 26 10.89 -14.84 -10.72
N LEU A 27 9.87 -14.98 -11.57
CA LEU A 27 9.74 -16.11 -12.52
C LEU A 27 10.76 -16.05 -13.66
N LEU A 28 11.16 -14.86 -14.11
CA LEU A 28 12.08 -14.68 -15.24
C LEU A 28 13.55 -14.46 -14.83
N ARG A 29 13.89 -14.55 -13.52
CA ARG A 29 15.23 -14.23 -12.97
C ARG A 29 15.81 -12.91 -13.49
N VAL A 30 14.96 -11.90 -13.66
CA VAL A 30 15.39 -10.58 -14.17
C VAL A 30 15.98 -9.77 -13.03
N LYS A 31 17.18 -9.21 -13.24
CA LYS A 31 17.79 -8.25 -12.31
C LYS A 31 16.83 -7.07 -12.11
N THR A 32 16.34 -6.90 -10.89
CA THR A 32 15.42 -5.81 -10.54
C THR A 32 16.24 -4.61 -10.06
N LYS A 33 15.99 -3.43 -10.64
CA LYS A 33 16.57 -2.18 -10.15
C LYS A 33 15.88 -1.79 -8.84
N VAL A 34 16.67 -1.66 -7.78
CA VAL A 34 16.20 -1.23 -6.45
C VAL A 34 16.61 0.21 -6.24
N TYR A 35 15.67 1.05 -5.81
CA TYR A 35 15.92 2.45 -5.44
C TYR A 35 15.76 2.58 -3.93
N PHE A 36 16.77 3.12 -3.25
CA PHE A 36 16.73 3.33 -1.81
C PHE A 36 17.41 4.66 -1.47
N ILE A 37 16.99 5.26 -0.37
CA ILE A 37 17.61 6.45 0.20
C ILE A 37 17.52 6.37 1.71
N ARG A 38 18.59 6.76 2.39
CA ARG A 38 18.60 6.79 3.85
C ARG A 38 17.60 7.82 4.36
N ALA A 39 16.71 7.41 5.26
CA ALA A 39 15.81 8.27 6.01
C ALA A 39 16.24 8.31 7.48
N VAL A 40 16.10 9.47 8.13
CA VAL A 40 16.32 9.63 9.57
C VAL A 40 14.98 9.93 10.22
N GLU A 41 14.65 9.18 11.26
CA GLU A 41 13.40 9.37 12.00
C GLU A 41 13.33 10.79 12.61
N GLY A 42 12.12 11.34 12.74
CA GLY A 42 11.89 12.71 13.22
C GLY A 42 12.08 13.80 12.16
N ARG A 43 12.80 13.55 11.04
CA ARG A 43 13.01 14.55 9.98
C ARG A 43 11.95 14.49 8.88
N ARG A 44 10.69 14.74 9.24
CA ARG A 44 9.51 14.52 8.38
C ARG A 44 9.63 15.18 6.99
N ASP A 45 10.02 16.45 6.92
CA ASP A 45 10.11 17.15 5.63
C ASP A 45 11.26 16.64 4.75
N GLU A 46 12.36 16.22 5.38
CA GLU A 46 13.46 15.57 4.67
C GLU A 46 13.00 14.24 4.05
N VAL A 47 12.26 13.43 4.82
CA VAL A 47 11.71 12.16 4.35
C VAL A 47 10.74 12.38 3.18
N LYS A 48 9.83 13.35 3.28
CA LYS A 48 8.90 13.69 2.17
C LYS A 48 9.65 14.07 0.89
N ARG A 49 10.65 14.94 0.98
CA ARG A 49 11.47 15.33 -0.19
C ARG A 49 12.21 14.15 -0.81
N LYS A 50 12.83 13.32 0.03
CA LYS A 50 13.56 12.13 -0.41
C LYS A 50 12.64 11.11 -1.08
N LEU A 51 11.44 10.90 -0.53
CA LEU A 51 10.42 10.04 -1.13
C LEU A 51 9.98 10.57 -2.51
N PHE A 52 9.73 11.87 -2.62
CA PHE A 52 9.42 12.49 -3.91
C PHE A 52 10.55 12.27 -4.93
N SER A 53 11.81 12.52 -4.56
CA SER A 53 12.96 12.27 -5.44
C SER A 53 13.04 10.81 -5.89
N LEU A 54 12.78 9.84 -4.99
CA LEU A 54 12.75 8.41 -5.34
C LEU A 54 11.63 8.09 -6.34
N ILE A 55 10.43 8.66 -6.16
CA ILE A 55 9.30 8.45 -7.07
C ILE A 55 9.67 8.94 -8.49
N GLN A 56 10.29 10.11 -8.60
CA GLN A 56 10.72 10.66 -9.89
C GLN A 56 11.81 9.79 -10.54
N GLN A 57 12.86 9.44 -9.79
CA GLN A 57 13.99 8.66 -10.32
C GLN A 57 13.60 7.23 -10.71
N SER A 58 12.72 6.59 -9.94
CA SER A 58 12.24 5.22 -10.21
C SER A 58 11.12 5.17 -11.26
N GLN A 59 10.55 6.33 -11.59
CA GLN A 59 9.40 6.49 -12.50
C GLN A 59 8.24 5.56 -12.15
N ILE A 60 8.06 5.29 -10.86
CA ILE A 60 7.41 4.04 -10.50
C ILE A 60 5.91 4.06 -10.69
N LEU A 61 5.33 5.25 -10.72
CA LEU A 61 3.92 5.50 -10.98
C LEU A 61 3.57 5.50 -12.49
N ASN A 62 4.53 5.34 -13.40
CA ASN A 62 4.28 5.43 -14.85
C ASN A 62 3.33 4.35 -15.40
N PHE A 63 3.09 3.27 -14.67
CA PHE A 63 2.11 2.27 -15.09
C PHE A 63 0.66 2.68 -14.80
N ILE A 64 0.46 3.73 -14.00
CA ILE A 64 -0.87 4.27 -13.69
C ILE A 64 -1.31 5.15 -14.86
N PRO A 65 -2.40 4.79 -15.57
CA PRO A 65 -2.92 5.60 -16.66
C PRO A 65 -3.42 6.96 -16.17
N VAL A 66 -3.51 7.91 -17.10
CA VAL A 66 -4.19 9.20 -16.88
C VAL A 66 -5.69 8.95 -16.77
N LYS A 67 -6.40 9.71 -15.91
CA LYS A 67 -7.85 9.57 -15.66
C LYS A 67 -8.25 8.15 -15.27
N SER A 68 -7.56 7.57 -14.28
CA SER A 68 -7.83 6.21 -13.79
C SER A 68 -8.12 6.18 -12.29
N SER A 69 -8.48 5.01 -11.77
CA SER A 69 -8.62 4.79 -10.33
C SER A 69 -7.47 3.93 -9.82
N ALA A 70 -6.81 4.36 -8.75
CA ALA A 70 -5.73 3.64 -8.12
C ALA A 70 -6.08 3.29 -6.66
N VAL A 71 -5.65 2.10 -6.22
CA VAL A 71 -5.75 1.68 -4.83
C VAL A 71 -4.34 1.44 -4.29
N ILE A 72 -3.98 2.12 -3.21
CA ILE A 72 -2.73 1.90 -2.49
C ILE A 72 -3.02 0.94 -1.36
N LYS A 73 -2.59 -0.32 -1.52
CA LYS A 73 -2.67 -1.30 -0.43
C LYS A 73 -1.54 -1.08 0.57
N MET A 74 -1.86 -0.90 1.84
CA MET A 74 -0.88 -0.72 2.91
C MET A 74 -1.43 -1.08 4.28
N HIS A 75 -0.55 -1.23 5.25
CA HIS A 75 -0.91 -1.51 6.64
C HIS A 75 -1.05 -0.19 7.43
N PHE A 76 -2.19 0.01 8.09
CA PHE A 76 -2.48 1.26 8.82
C PHE A 76 -1.95 1.30 10.26
N GLY A 77 -1.58 0.16 10.83
CA GLY A 77 -1.01 0.03 12.16
C GLY A 77 -1.81 -0.96 12.98
N GLU A 78 -1.36 -1.26 14.18
CA GLU A 78 -2.12 -2.05 15.16
C GLU A 78 -2.43 -1.14 16.33
N GLU A 79 -3.50 -1.45 17.06
CA GLU A 79 -3.82 -0.73 18.29
C GLU A 79 -2.61 -0.67 19.24
N GLY A 80 -2.31 0.52 19.74
CA GLY A 80 -1.16 0.78 20.62
C GLY A 80 0.21 0.79 19.93
N ASN A 81 0.30 0.53 18.62
CA ASN A 81 1.56 0.57 17.88
C ASN A 81 1.75 1.90 17.13
N THR A 82 2.94 2.48 17.20
CA THR A 82 3.31 3.72 16.48
C THR A 82 4.24 3.49 15.29
N GLY A 83 4.72 2.26 15.08
CA GLY A 83 5.70 1.91 14.04
C GLY A 83 5.16 1.78 12.61
N PHE A 84 3.94 2.25 12.35
CA PHE A 84 3.34 2.27 11.00
C PHE A 84 3.88 3.42 10.13
N VAL A 85 3.77 3.26 8.82
CA VAL A 85 4.13 4.31 7.85
C VAL A 85 3.29 5.55 8.11
N LYS A 86 3.93 6.71 8.31
CA LYS A 86 3.21 7.93 8.65
C LYS A 86 2.33 8.39 7.47
N PRO A 87 1.06 8.78 7.71
CA PRO A 87 0.12 9.16 6.66
C PRO A 87 0.61 10.35 5.81
N GLN A 88 1.40 11.26 6.40
CA GLN A 88 2.00 12.39 5.68
C GLN A 88 3.00 11.97 4.59
N TYR A 89 3.58 10.77 4.69
CA TYR A 89 4.45 10.22 3.65
C TYR A 89 3.63 9.62 2.51
N VAL A 90 2.50 8.99 2.84
CA VAL A 90 1.56 8.44 1.84
C VAL A 90 0.99 9.55 0.98
N LYS A 91 0.69 10.72 1.57
CA LYS A 91 0.23 11.89 0.84
C LYS A 91 1.12 12.29 -0.33
N VAL A 92 2.46 12.14 -0.19
CA VAL A 92 3.39 12.40 -1.30
C VAL A 92 3.09 11.50 -2.50
N ILE A 93 2.79 10.22 -2.26
CA ILE A 93 2.45 9.26 -3.32
C ILE A 93 1.07 9.60 -3.91
N VAL A 94 0.09 9.88 -3.06
CA VAL A 94 -1.28 10.22 -3.48
C VAL A 94 -1.30 11.46 -4.36
N ASP A 95 -0.59 12.52 -3.96
CA ASP A 95 -0.51 13.77 -4.72
C ASP A 95 0.13 13.55 -6.10
N GLU A 96 1.17 12.70 -6.20
CA GLU A 96 1.78 12.34 -7.50
C GLU A 96 0.84 11.52 -8.40
N ILE A 97 -0.02 10.68 -7.85
CA ILE A 97 -1.04 9.95 -8.62
C ILE A 97 -2.14 10.91 -9.09
N LYS A 98 -2.62 11.81 -8.20
CA LYS A 98 -3.68 12.77 -8.50
C LYS A 98 -3.28 13.78 -9.60
N LYS A 99 -2.00 14.09 -9.76
CA LYS A 99 -1.48 14.87 -10.91
C LYS A 99 -1.79 14.24 -12.28
N ARG A 100 -2.15 12.95 -12.32
CA ARG A 100 -2.58 12.23 -13.52
C ARG A 100 -4.09 12.26 -13.72
N GLU A 101 -4.81 13.16 -13.04
CA GLU A 101 -6.28 13.25 -13.02
C GLU A 101 -6.94 11.94 -12.54
N SER A 102 -6.21 11.18 -11.73
CA SER A 102 -6.64 9.88 -11.22
C SER A 102 -7.20 9.99 -9.80
N THR A 103 -8.15 9.13 -9.47
CA THR A 103 -8.67 8.98 -8.11
C THR A 103 -7.83 7.97 -7.33
N VAL A 104 -7.78 8.12 -6.01
CA VAL A 104 -6.95 7.27 -5.14
C VAL A 104 -7.73 6.89 -3.89
N LEU A 105 -7.67 5.60 -3.54
CA LEU A 105 -8.09 5.06 -2.24
C LEU A 105 -6.91 4.40 -1.54
N LEU A 106 -6.90 4.45 -0.21
CA LEU A 106 -6.03 3.63 0.62
C LEU A 106 -6.82 2.39 1.05
N ALA A 107 -6.21 1.22 0.99
CA ALA A 107 -6.90 -0.01 1.39
C ALA A 107 -6.00 -0.96 2.17
N ASP A 108 -6.63 -1.80 2.97
CA ASP A 108 -6.02 -2.98 3.55
C ASP A 108 -7.02 -4.13 3.57
N THR A 109 -6.60 -5.29 4.07
CA THR A 109 -7.42 -6.48 4.30
C THR A 109 -7.50 -6.75 5.80
N ASN A 110 -8.64 -7.27 6.24
CA ASN A 110 -8.82 -7.67 7.63
C ASN A 110 -7.89 -8.84 7.99
N THR A 111 -7.63 -8.96 9.29
CA THR A 111 -6.76 -9.97 9.88
C THR A 111 -7.60 -11.10 10.47
N LEU A 112 -7.09 -12.34 10.39
CA LEU A 112 -7.74 -13.49 11.03
C LEU A 112 -7.47 -13.59 12.54
N TYR A 113 -6.43 -12.93 13.02
CA TYR A 113 -6.10 -12.88 14.44
C TYR A 113 -6.89 -11.79 15.16
N LYS A 114 -7.16 -12.00 16.46
CA LYS A 114 -7.93 -11.07 17.30
C LYS A 114 -7.29 -9.68 17.33
N GLY A 115 -8.12 -8.66 17.22
CA GLY A 115 -7.74 -7.24 17.25
C GLY A 115 -8.72 -6.38 16.46
N ARG A 116 -8.48 -5.07 16.44
CA ARG A 116 -9.35 -4.09 15.74
C ARG A 116 -9.30 -4.21 14.22
N ARG A 117 -8.36 -4.98 13.68
CA ARG A 117 -8.26 -5.27 12.23
C ARG A 117 -9.05 -6.49 11.79
N THR A 118 -9.81 -7.12 12.67
CA THR A 118 -10.62 -8.32 12.35
C THR A 118 -11.89 -8.03 11.55
N ASN A 119 -12.34 -6.78 11.49
CA ASN A 119 -13.50 -6.37 10.73
C ASN A 119 -13.32 -4.96 10.17
N SER A 120 -14.01 -4.66 9.08
CA SER A 120 -13.76 -3.43 8.32
C SER A 120 -14.09 -2.17 9.08
N LYS A 121 -15.13 -2.17 9.92
CA LYS A 121 -15.54 -0.99 10.67
C LYS A 121 -14.45 -0.56 11.66
N ASP A 122 -14.07 -1.46 12.56
CA ASP A 122 -13.07 -1.15 13.60
C ASP A 122 -11.68 -0.88 12.97
N HIS A 123 -11.39 -1.49 11.82
CA HIS A 123 -10.15 -1.27 11.08
C HIS A 123 -10.09 0.12 10.45
N MET A 124 -11.20 0.62 9.88
CA MET A 124 -11.29 1.99 9.38
C MET A 124 -11.16 3.01 10.52
N GLU A 125 -11.83 2.77 11.65
CA GLU A 125 -11.70 3.61 12.85
C GLU A 125 -10.25 3.65 13.36
N LEU A 126 -9.58 2.50 13.43
CA LEU A 126 -8.16 2.43 13.81
C LEU A 126 -7.26 3.20 12.82
N ALA A 127 -7.54 3.12 11.52
CA ALA A 127 -6.79 3.87 10.52
C ALA A 127 -6.96 5.39 10.69
N GLU A 128 -8.19 5.85 10.97
CA GLU A 128 -8.49 7.25 11.26
C GLU A 128 -7.77 7.74 12.53
N GLU A 129 -7.79 6.96 13.62
CA GLU A 129 -7.05 7.26 14.85
C GLU A 129 -5.54 7.38 14.63
N HIS A 130 -4.99 6.59 13.69
CA HIS A 130 -3.59 6.68 13.27
C HIS A 130 -3.31 7.84 12.29
N GLY A 131 -4.33 8.64 11.96
CA GLY A 131 -4.25 9.82 11.12
C GLY A 131 -4.36 9.56 9.63
N PHE A 132 -4.89 8.41 9.20
CA PHE A 132 -5.17 8.12 7.79
C PHE A 132 -6.51 8.72 7.35
N THR A 133 -6.59 10.05 7.41
CA THR A 133 -7.75 10.81 6.94
C THR A 133 -7.49 11.42 5.56
N PRO A 134 -8.53 11.83 4.82
CA PRO A 134 -8.38 12.53 3.54
C PRO A 134 -7.50 13.79 3.64
N GLU A 135 -7.56 14.51 4.76
CA GLU A 135 -6.81 15.75 4.99
C GLU A 135 -5.30 15.48 5.15
N ILE A 136 -4.95 14.42 5.90
CA ILE A 136 -3.55 14.13 6.25
C ILE A 136 -2.89 13.22 5.21
N ALA A 137 -3.59 12.17 4.79
CA ALA A 137 -3.09 11.17 3.86
C ALA A 137 -3.43 11.48 2.39
N GLY A 138 -4.36 12.39 2.14
CA GLY A 138 -4.75 12.82 0.79
C GLY A 138 -5.78 11.91 0.10
N ALA A 139 -6.22 10.82 0.72
CA ALA A 139 -7.15 9.85 0.17
C ALA A 139 -7.97 9.17 1.27
N GLU A 140 -9.18 8.75 0.92
CA GLU A 140 -10.07 7.96 1.78
C GLU A 140 -9.49 6.57 2.05
N VAL A 141 -9.74 6.05 3.25
CA VAL A 141 -9.49 4.64 3.58
C VAL A 141 -10.73 3.82 3.24
N PHE A 142 -10.53 2.69 2.58
CA PHE A 142 -11.57 1.71 2.29
C PHE A 142 -11.06 0.31 2.63
N ILE A 143 -11.74 -0.36 3.56
CA ILE A 143 -11.49 -1.75 3.92
C ILE A 143 -12.63 -2.61 3.39
N PRO A 144 -12.42 -3.47 2.38
CA PRO A 144 -13.45 -4.37 1.89
C PRO A 144 -13.97 -5.27 3.03
N ASP A 145 -15.28 -5.38 3.16
CA ASP A 145 -15.93 -6.29 4.12
C ASP A 145 -15.88 -7.71 3.59
N ASP A 146 -15.02 -8.53 4.18
CA ASP A 146 -14.78 -9.92 3.80
C ASP A 146 -15.93 -10.87 4.12
N ARG A 147 -16.99 -10.37 4.79
CA ARG A 147 -18.24 -11.12 4.99
C ARG A 147 -19.20 -11.01 3.80
N LYS A 148 -18.94 -10.08 2.88
CA LYS A 148 -19.76 -9.84 1.70
C LYS A 148 -19.18 -10.57 0.49
N GLU A 149 -19.99 -11.39 -0.16
CA GLU A 149 -19.56 -12.24 -1.29
C GLU A 149 -19.00 -11.44 -2.46
N GLU A 150 -19.49 -10.21 -2.68
CA GLU A 150 -19.00 -9.33 -3.73
C GLU A 150 -17.56 -8.82 -3.52
N ASN A 151 -17.02 -8.94 -2.30
CA ASN A 151 -15.71 -8.40 -1.93
C ASN A 151 -14.57 -9.44 -2.01
N PHE A 152 -14.88 -10.72 -2.18
CA PHE A 152 -13.88 -11.76 -2.36
C PHE A 152 -14.14 -12.56 -3.62
N LYS A 153 -13.11 -13.28 -4.07
CA LYS A 153 -13.22 -14.18 -5.22
C LYS A 153 -12.48 -15.46 -4.92
N GLU A 154 -13.17 -16.58 -5.02
CA GLU A 154 -12.52 -17.89 -4.93
C GLU A 154 -11.51 -18.05 -6.06
N VAL A 155 -10.28 -18.36 -5.69
CA VAL A 155 -9.21 -18.71 -6.61
C VAL A 155 -8.93 -20.19 -6.47
N VAL A 156 -9.04 -20.92 -7.59
CA VAL A 156 -8.63 -22.33 -7.63
C VAL A 156 -7.10 -22.36 -7.59
N VAL A 157 -6.55 -23.04 -6.60
CA VAL A 157 -5.10 -23.17 -6.38
C VAL A 157 -4.62 -24.60 -6.62
N ASP A 158 -5.53 -25.58 -6.50
CA ASP A 158 -5.28 -27.02 -6.63
C ASP A 158 -4.06 -27.52 -5.86
N GLY A 159 -3.85 -26.99 -4.65
CA GLY A 159 -2.81 -27.46 -3.74
C GLY A 159 -3.15 -28.81 -3.11
N GLU A 160 -2.19 -29.37 -2.38
CA GLU A 160 -2.38 -30.63 -1.64
C GLU A 160 -3.47 -30.50 -0.56
N TYR A 161 -3.41 -29.43 0.24
CA TYR A 161 -4.33 -29.19 1.36
C TYR A 161 -5.44 -28.16 1.03
N ILE A 162 -5.19 -27.27 0.07
CA ILE A 162 -6.11 -26.18 -0.28
C ILE A 162 -6.42 -26.25 -1.76
N LYS A 163 -7.64 -26.66 -2.09
CA LYS A 163 -8.13 -26.72 -3.48
C LYS A 163 -8.61 -25.37 -3.99
N LYS A 164 -9.25 -24.60 -3.11
CA LYS A 164 -9.74 -23.24 -3.37
C LYS A 164 -9.32 -22.33 -2.22
N ALA A 165 -8.76 -21.19 -2.55
CA ALA A 165 -8.49 -20.11 -1.61
C ALA A 165 -9.57 -19.04 -1.77
N LYS A 166 -10.04 -18.51 -0.64
CA LYS A 166 -10.92 -17.32 -0.59
C LYS A 166 -10.08 -16.07 -0.44
#